data_AF-A0A4Q5A242-F1
#
_entry.id   AF-A0A4Q5A242-F1
#
_cell.length_a   1.000
_cell.length_b   1.000
_cell.length_c   1.000
_cell.angle_alpha   90.00
_cell.angle_beta   90.00
_cell.angle_gamma   90.00
#
_symmetry.space_group_name_H-M   'P 1'
#
loop_
_entity.id
_entity.type
_entity.pdbx_description
1 polymer ?
#
loop_
_entity_poly.entity_id
_entity_poly.type
_entity_poly.pdbx_seq_one_letter_code
_entity_poly.pdbx_strand_id
1 'polypeptide(L)'
;MGHIRGHRPKSLTLIWFWCNHRATLQYDWLHAWHSLYDPETLPLYVAWAMFREILKDHASHCHATLANWAWIPDSADRILYAFSHSTTSARKPDWQQPTDATGHAMDPKPHDPQARHTLNQRLGID
;
A
#
# COMPACT_ATOMS: atom_id res chain seq x y z
N MET A 1 -21.14 -31.56 12.29
CA MET A 1 -21.00 -31.30 10.84
C MET A 1 -19.73 -30.51 10.62
N GLY A 2 -18.66 -31.15 10.12
CA GLY A 2 -17.36 -30.52 9.94
C GLY A 2 -17.35 -29.65 8.69
N HIS A 3 -17.01 -28.37 8.84
CA HIS A 3 -16.66 -27.52 7.70
C HIS A 3 -15.41 -28.09 7.04
N ILE A 4 -15.59 -28.82 5.95
CA ILE A 4 -14.51 -29.07 4.99
C ILE A 4 -14.20 -27.70 4.37
N ARG A 5 -13.30 -26.95 5.01
CA ARG A 5 -12.62 -25.83 4.34
C ARG A 5 -11.78 -26.46 3.24
N GLY A 6 -12.42 -26.71 2.09
CA GLY A 6 -11.74 -27.19 0.91
C GLY A 6 -10.62 -26.20 0.62
N HIS A 7 -9.39 -26.63 0.89
CA HIS A 7 -8.20 -25.84 0.65
C HIS A 7 -8.06 -25.70 -0.86
N ARG A 8 -8.78 -24.75 -1.46
CA ARG A 8 -8.59 -24.43 -2.87
C ARG A 8 -7.10 -24.10 -3.04
N PRO A 9 -6.37 -24.78 -3.92
CA PRO A 9 -4.97 -24.48 -4.13
C PRO A 9 -4.86 -23.00 -4.52
N LYS A 10 -4.07 -22.23 -3.77
CA LYS A 10 -3.92 -20.78 -4.02
C LYS A 10 -3.41 -20.50 -5.45
N SER A 11 -2.71 -21.46 -6.06
CA SER A 11 -2.32 -21.42 -7.47
C SER A 11 -3.50 -21.32 -8.45
N LEU A 12 -4.72 -21.70 -8.07
CA LEU A 12 -5.91 -21.46 -8.88
C LEU A 12 -6.18 -19.97 -9.12
N THR A 13 -5.70 -19.09 -8.23
CA THR A 13 -5.80 -17.64 -8.43
C THR A 13 -5.05 -17.22 -9.70
N LEU A 14 -3.87 -17.79 -9.96
CA LEU A 14 -3.11 -17.51 -11.18
C LEU A 14 -3.86 -17.98 -12.44
N ILE A 15 -4.49 -19.16 -12.39
CA ILE A 15 -5.30 -19.67 -13.50
C ILE A 15 -6.54 -18.76 -13.72
N TRP A 16 -7.18 -18.32 -12.64
CA TRP A 16 -8.29 -17.39 -12.72
C TRP A 16 -7.88 -16.06 -13.38
N PHE A 17 -6.70 -15.53 -13.04
CA PHE A 17 -6.14 -14.35 -13.71
C PHE A 17 -5.90 -14.58 -15.19
N TRP A 18 -5.32 -15.73 -15.55
CA TRP A 18 -5.09 -16.07 -16.95
C TRP A 18 -6.39 -16.06 -17.77
N CYS A 19 -7.47 -16.60 -17.21
CA CYS A 19 -8.76 -16.69 -17.90
C CYS A 19 -9.54 -15.37 -17.94
N ASN A 20 -9.53 -14.58 -16.87
CA ASN A 20 -10.43 -13.42 -16.71
C ASN A 20 -9.72 -12.06 -16.87
N HIS A 21 -8.43 -11.99 -16.54
CA HIS A 21 -7.67 -10.74 -16.44
C HIS A 21 -6.29 -10.89 -17.09
N ARG A 22 -6.26 -11.44 -18.31
CA ARG A 22 -5.02 -11.77 -19.03
C ARG A 22 -4.14 -10.54 -19.26
N ALA A 23 -4.73 -9.39 -19.60
CA ALA A 23 -3.98 -8.16 -19.86
C ALA A 23 -3.26 -7.65 -18.61
N THR A 24 -3.97 -7.60 -17.48
CA THR A 24 -3.43 -7.25 -16.15
C THR A 24 -2.26 -8.15 -15.78
N LEU A 25 -2.45 -9.46 -15.91
CA LEU A 25 -1.42 -10.44 -15.59
C LEU A 25 -0.19 -10.26 -16.49
N GLN A 26 -0.38 -10.13 -17.80
CA GLN A 26 0.73 -9.96 -18.75
C GLN A 26 1.49 -8.65 -18.54
N TYR A 27 0.79 -7.56 -18.23
CA TYR A 27 1.42 -6.27 -17.95
C TYR A 27 2.36 -6.37 -16.74
N ASP A 28 1.86 -6.86 -15.60
CA ASP A 28 2.69 -6.97 -14.41
C ASP A 28 3.80 -8.03 -14.57
N TRP A 29 3.56 -9.09 -15.34
CA TRP A 29 4.58 -10.11 -15.63
C TRP A 29 5.72 -9.53 -16.47
N LEU A 30 5.38 -8.76 -17.50
CA LEU A 30 6.35 -8.06 -18.34
C LEU A 30 7.12 -7.03 -17.53
N HIS A 31 6.45 -6.30 -16.64
CA HIS A 31 7.08 -5.30 -15.79
C HIS A 31 8.04 -5.93 -14.75
N ALA A 32 7.67 -7.05 -14.14
CA ALA A 32 8.49 -7.69 -13.11
C ALA A 32 9.63 -8.56 -13.70
N TRP A 33 9.36 -9.28 -14.78
CA TRP A 33 10.24 -10.35 -15.30
C TRP A 33 10.74 -10.10 -16.72
N HIS A 34 10.37 -8.98 -17.35
CA HIS A 34 10.77 -8.63 -18.72
C HIS A 34 10.43 -9.70 -19.78
N SER A 35 9.44 -10.54 -19.49
CA SER A 35 8.97 -11.62 -20.35
C SER A 35 7.46 -11.79 -20.23
N LEU A 36 6.85 -12.40 -21.23
CA LEU A 36 5.43 -12.72 -21.19
C LEU A 36 5.20 -14.04 -20.44
N TYR A 37 4.12 -14.10 -19.67
CA TYR A 37 3.72 -15.35 -19.04
C TYR A 37 3.16 -16.30 -20.10
N ASP A 38 3.72 -17.50 -20.14
CA ASP A 38 3.25 -18.58 -21.00
C ASP A 38 3.06 -19.86 -20.16
N PRO A 39 1.81 -20.37 -20.06
CA PRO A 39 1.50 -21.55 -19.26
C PRO A 39 2.04 -22.86 -19.86
N GLU A 40 2.43 -22.89 -21.15
CA GLU A 40 2.98 -24.11 -21.79
C GLU A 40 4.46 -24.30 -21.45
N THR A 41 5.19 -23.20 -21.30
CA THR A 41 6.63 -23.21 -21.01
C THR A 41 6.94 -23.17 -19.52
N LEU A 42 6.11 -22.48 -18.72
CA LEU A 42 6.37 -22.28 -17.30
C LEU A 42 5.49 -23.18 -16.42
N PRO A 43 6.05 -24.15 -15.67
CA PRO A 43 5.25 -25.03 -14.83
C PRO A 43 4.57 -24.24 -13.68
N LEU A 44 3.33 -24.63 -13.37
CA LEU A 44 2.45 -23.87 -12.48
C LEU A 44 3.05 -23.57 -11.09
N TYR A 45 3.88 -24.46 -10.54
CA TYR A 45 4.49 -24.25 -9.22
C TYR A 45 5.54 -23.14 -9.23
N VAL A 46 6.31 -23.00 -10.33
CA VAL A 46 7.27 -21.91 -10.54
C VAL A 46 6.52 -20.62 -10.82
N ALA A 47 5.55 -20.68 -11.75
CA ALA A 47 4.70 -19.56 -12.09
C ALA A 47 4.01 -18.96 -10.86
N TRP A 48 3.51 -19.81 -9.96
CA TRP A 48 2.90 -19.39 -8.72
C TRP A 48 3.88 -18.70 -7.77
N ALA A 49 5.12 -19.17 -7.66
CA ALA A 49 6.13 -18.51 -6.84
C ALA A 49 6.47 -17.10 -7.38
N MET A 50 6.62 -16.96 -8.70
CA MET A 50 6.85 -15.67 -9.35
C MET A 50 5.66 -14.73 -9.20
N PHE A 51 4.45 -15.23 -9.40
CA PHE A 51 3.22 -14.46 -9.21
C PHE A 51 3.06 -13.96 -7.78
N ARG A 52 3.47 -14.75 -6.77
CA ARG A 52 3.47 -14.31 -5.38
C ARG A 52 4.40 -13.13 -5.14
N GLU A 53 5.54 -13.05 -5.82
CA GLU A 53 6.42 -11.88 -5.72
C GLU A 53 5.76 -10.63 -6.32
N ILE A 54 5.08 -10.76 -7.47
CA ILE A 54 4.27 -9.65 -8.03
C ILE A 54 3.22 -9.18 -7.02
N LEU A 55 2.54 -10.12 -6.35
CA LEU A 55 1.51 -9.77 -5.36
C LEU A 55 2.05 -9.11 -4.09
N LYS A 56 3.35 -9.23 -3.78
CA LYS A 56 3.94 -8.47 -2.66
C LYS A 56 4.02 -6.98 -2.98
N ASP A 57 4.09 -6.63 -4.25
CA ASP A 57 3.93 -5.25 -4.67
C ASP A 57 2.44 -4.88 -4.65
N HIS A 58 2.04 -4.13 -3.62
CA HIS A 58 0.70 -3.58 -3.49
C HIS A 58 0.36 -2.51 -4.55
N ALA A 59 1.30 -2.18 -5.46
CA ALA A 59 1.07 -1.40 -6.67
C ALA A 59 0.54 -2.19 -7.85
N SER A 60 0.83 -3.50 -7.88
CA SER A 60 0.61 -4.29 -9.08
C SER A 60 -0.87 -4.29 -9.46
N HIS A 61 -1.14 -4.32 -10.77
CA HIS A 61 -2.50 -4.38 -11.27
C HIS A 61 -3.19 -5.68 -10.82
N CYS A 62 -2.43 -6.77 -10.67
CA CYS A 62 -2.88 -8.04 -10.13
C CYS A 62 -3.32 -7.90 -8.67
N HIS A 63 -2.56 -7.21 -7.83
CA HIS A 63 -2.97 -6.94 -6.45
C HIS A 63 -4.25 -6.09 -6.41
N ALA A 64 -4.29 -5.01 -7.18
CA ALA A 64 -5.46 -4.13 -7.23
C ALA A 64 -6.73 -4.85 -7.71
N THR A 65 -6.61 -5.74 -8.70
CA THR A 65 -7.72 -6.57 -9.19
C THR A 65 -8.23 -7.51 -8.10
N LEU A 66 -7.32 -8.15 -7.33
CA LEU A 66 -7.72 -9.01 -6.20
C LEU A 66 -8.39 -8.26 -5.07
N ALA A 67 -7.91 -7.06 -4.77
CA ALA A 67 -8.48 -6.20 -3.74
C ALA A 67 -9.74 -5.46 -4.22
N ASN A 68 -10.18 -5.68 -5.47
CA ASN A 68 -11.32 -5.03 -6.10
C ASN A 68 -11.24 -3.49 -6.02
N TRP A 69 -10.07 -2.94 -6.31
CA TRP A 69 -9.86 -1.51 -6.33
C TRP A 69 -10.54 -0.88 -7.56
N ALA A 70 -11.21 0.24 -7.36
CA ALA A 70 -11.81 1.01 -8.45
C ALA A 70 -10.77 1.71 -9.32
N TRP A 71 -9.57 1.97 -8.77
CA TRP A 71 -8.49 2.69 -9.42
C TRP A 71 -7.13 2.33 -8.80
N ILE A 72 -6.07 2.37 -9.62
CA ILE A 72 -4.71 2.01 -9.23
C ILE A 72 -3.88 3.28 -9.15
N PRO A 73 -3.29 3.60 -7.99
CA PRO A 73 -2.47 4.79 -7.84
C PRO A 73 -1.20 4.71 -8.68
N ASP A 74 -0.98 5.72 -9.51
CA ASP A 74 0.26 5.85 -10.27
C ASP A 74 1.43 6.20 -9.32
N SER A 75 2.65 6.03 -9.83
CA SER A 75 3.88 6.48 -9.21
C SER A 75 3.79 7.93 -8.73
N ALA A 76 3.18 8.84 -9.49
CA ALA A 76 2.96 10.23 -9.11
C ALA A 76 2.04 10.35 -7.88
N ASP A 77 0.93 9.62 -7.84
CA ASP A 77 -0.03 9.67 -6.73
C ASP A 77 0.59 9.16 -5.44
N ARG A 78 1.46 8.15 -5.55
CA ARG A 78 2.23 7.63 -4.41
C ARG A 78 3.22 8.65 -3.88
N ILE A 79 3.90 9.39 -4.76
CA ILE A 79 4.81 10.47 -4.37
C ILE A 79 4.02 11.58 -3.67
N LEU A 80 2.87 11.98 -4.22
CA LEU A 80 2.00 12.97 -3.60
C LEU A 80 1.47 12.52 -2.23
N TYR A 81 1.06 11.25 -2.13
CA TYR A 81 0.61 10.65 -0.87
C TYR A 81 1.75 10.62 0.16
N ALA A 82 2.92 10.12 -0.22
CA ALA A 82 4.10 10.11 0.64
C ALA A 82 4.52 11.53 1.06
N PHE A 83 4.45 12.49 0.14
CA PHE A 83 4.72 13.90 0.43
C PHE A 83 3.74 14.44 1.46
N SER A 84 2.42 14.25 1.27
CA SER A 84 1.40 14.70 2.21
C SER A 84 1.57 14.08 3.62
N HIS A 85 1.93 12.80 3.69
CA HIS A 85 2.16 12.10 4.94
C HIS A 85 3.46 12.56 5.61
N SER A 86 4.51 12.79 4.82
CA SER A 86 5.75 13.36 5.31
C SER A 86 5.54 14.78 5.87
N THR A 87 4.69 15.59 5.24
CA THR A 87 4.40 16.95 5.70
C THR A 87 3.61 17.02 7.01
N THR A 88 2.93 15.93 7.40
CA THR A 88 2.24 15.87 8.70
C THR A 88 3.23 15.75 9.86
N SER A 89 4.46 15.25 9.61
CA SER A 89 5.56 15.15 10.58
C SER A 89 6.77 16.03 10.21
N ALA A 90 6.76 16.69 9.05
CA ALA A 90 7.83 17.59 8.65
C ALA A 90 7.73 18.85 9.50
N ARG A 91 8.79 19.12 10.26
CA ARG A 91 9.02 20.42 10.90
C ARG A 91 8.77 21.51 9.86
N LYS A 92 7.76 22.35 10.09
CA LYS A 92 7.50 23.50 9.21
C LYS A 92 8.80 24.31 9.09
N PRO A 93 9.23 24.66 7.87
CA PRO A 93 10.45 25.44 7.69
C PRO A 93 10.32 26.77 8.45
N ASP A 94 11.44 27.30 8.96
CA ASP A 94 11.42 28.40 9.94
C ASP A 94 10.72 29.68 9.41
N TRP A 95 10.69 29.91 8.09
CA TRP A 95 9.96 31.02 7.46
C TRP A 95 8.43 30.84 7.42
N GLN A 96 7.92 29.63 7.65
CA GLN A 96 6.48 29.31 7.67
C GLN A 96 5.94 29.18 9.11
N GLN A 97 6.80 29.39 10.11
CA GLN A 97 6.39 29.42 11.51
C GLN A 97 5.74 30.78 11.80
N PRO A 98 4.62 30.81 12.57
CA PRO A 98 3.99 32.06 12.96
C PRO A 98 5.01 32.92 13.70
N THR A 99 5.22 34.12 13.20
CA THR A 99 6.06 35.16 13.81
C THR A 99 5.16 36.15 14.53
N ASP A 100 5.64 36.71 15.63
CA ASP A 100 4.97 37.83 16.27
C ASP A 100 5.08 39.11 15.41
N ALA A 101 4.37 40.18 15.80
CA ALA A 101 4.40 41.45 15.10
C ALA A 101 5.81 42.11 15.07
N THR A 102 6.78 41.53 15.77
CA THR A 102 8.16 42.00 15.92
C THR A 102 9.15 41.11 15.15
N GLY A 103 8.69 40.02 14.51
CA GLY A 103 9.49 39.14 13.66
C GLY A 103 10.23 38.02 14.40
N HIS A 104 9.95 37.81 15.69
CA HIS A 104 10.47 36.67 16.45
C HIS A 104 9.61 35.43 16.23
N ALA A 105 10.27 34.26 16.16
CA ALA A 105 9.57 32.99 16.12
C ALA A 105 8.74 32.83 17.40
N MET A 106 7.43 32.59 17.27
CA MET A 106 6.60 32.35 18.43
C MET A 106 7.02 31.06 19.13
N ASP A 107 7.13 31.11 20.46
CA ASP A 107 7.35 29.90 21.26
C ASP A 107 6.25 28.87 20.96
N PRO A 108 6.60 27.59 20.81
CA PRO A 108 5.61 26.54 20.61
C PRO A 108 4.60 26.55 21.75
N LYS A 109 3.31 26.50 21.41
CA LYS A 109 2.23 26.48 22.40
C LYS A 109 2.52 25.36 23.42
N PRO A 110 2.53 25.65 24.72
CA PRO A 110 2.85 24.66 25.74
C PRO A 110 1.88 23.47 25.62
N HIS A 111 2.45 22.27 25.60
CA HIS A 111 1.70 21.04 25.51
C HIS A 111 0.94 20.82 26.82
N ASP A 112 -0.39 20.67 26.77
CA ASP A 112 -1.21 20.43 27.96
C ASP A 112 -1.08 18.95 28.39
N PRO A 113 -0.37 18.66 29.51
CA PRO A 113 -0.16 17.29 29.94
C PRO A 113 -1.46 16.64 30.47
N GLN A 114 -2.42 17.43 30.96
CA GLN A 114 -3.68 16.91 31.52
C GLN A 114 -4.62 16.44 30.42
N ALA A 115 -4.72 17.20 29.33
CA ALA A 115 -5.51 16.81 28.17
C ALA A 115 -5.01 15.48 27.55
N ARG A 116 -3.69 15.31 27.49
CA ARG A 116 -3.06 14.07 26.98
C ARG A 116 -3.27 12.89 27.91
N HIS A 117 -3.12 13.08 29.22
CA HIS A 117 -3.41 12.04 30.20
C HIS A 117 -4.87 11.58 30.11
N THR A 118 -5.81 12.52 29.98
CA THR A 118 -7.24 12.22 29.80
C THR A 118 -7.51 11.44 28.51
N LEU A 119 -6.80 11.77 27.42
CA LEU A 119 -6.89 11.05 26.16
C LEU A 119 -6.36 9.62 26.28
N ASN A 120 -5.19 9.44 26.90
CA ASN A 120 -4.57 8.13 27.09
C ASN A 120 -5.45 7.20 27.94
N GLN A 121 -6.05 7.73 29.02
CA GLN A 121 -7.03 7.01 29.84
C GLN A 121 -8.26 6.57 29.04
N ARG A 122 -8.76 7.43 28.13
CA ARG A 122 -9.89 7.07 27.25
C ARG A 122 -9.52 6.03 26.18
N LEU A 123 -8.27 6.02 25.74
CA LEU A 123 -7.77 5.08 24.74
C LEU A 123 -7.28 3.75 25.34
N GLY A 124 -7.20 3.64 26.68
CA GLY A 124 -6.73 2.43 27.37
C GLY A 124 -5.24 2.16 27.17
N ILE A 125 -4.46 3.22 26.95
CA ILE A 125 -3.00 3.16 26.74
C ILE A 125 -2.37 3.71 28.03
N ASP A 126 -1.97 2.81 28.93
CA ASP A 126 -1.13 3.13 30.10
C ASP A 126 0.36 2.91 29.77
#